data_AF-A0A2S8YDX1-F1
#
_entry.id   AF-A0A2S8YDX1-F1
#
_cell.length_a   1.000
_cell.length_b   1.000
_cell.length_c   1.000
_cell.angle_alpha   90.00
_cell.angle_beta   90.00
_cell.angle_gamma   90.00
#
_symmetry.space_group_name_H-M   'P 1'
#
loop_
_entity.id
_entity.type
_entity.pdbx_description
1 polymer ?
#
loop_
_entity_poly.entity_id
_entity_poly.type
_entity_poly.pdbx_seq_one_letter_code
_entity_poly.pdbx_strand_id
1 'polypeptide(L)' 'MTDTFDEHQASVLIDAAQQMIDVWSRLSPEKQALLLARFGTRENALAALVATQLVTDKPA' A
#
# COMPACT_ATOMS: atom_id res chain seq x y z
N MET A 1 7.52 22.33 -17.39
CA MET A 1 8.18 21.15 -16.79
C MET A 1 7.38 19.97 -17.27
N THR A 2 7.89 19.22 -18.25
CA THR A 2 7.30 17.97 -18.69
C THR A 2 7.49 16.98 -17.55
N ASP A 3 6.41 16.75 -16.81
CA ASP A 3 6.28 15.65 -15.85
C ASP A 3 6.21 14.37 -16.68
N THR A 4 7.38 13.93 -17.17
CA THR A 4 7.46 12.70 -17.94
C THR A 4 7.35 11.57 -16.92
N PHE A 5 6.13 11.14 -16.67
CA PHE A 5 5.84 9.90 -15.97
C PHE A 5 6.51 8.78 -16.77
N ASP A 6 7.73 8.44 -16.37
CA ASP A 6 8.59 7.51 -17.07
C ASP A 6 8.04 6.09 -16.91
N GLU A 7 8.22 5.22 -17.89
CA GLU A 7 7.79 3.82 -17.85
C GLU A 7 8.38 3.09 -16.63
N HIS A 8 9.55 3.53 -16.17
CA HIS A 8 10.16 3.09 -14.93
C HIS A 8 9.37 3.52 -13.68
N GLN A 9 8.82 4.74 -13.64
CA GLN A 9 7.96 5.20 -12.54
C GLN A 9 6.62 4.47 -12.54
N ALA A 10 6.06 4.19 -13.72
CA ALA A 10 4.87 3.35 -13.87
C ALA A 10 5.12 1.94 -13.31
N SER A 11 6.26 1.33 -13.66
CA SER A 11 6.63 -0.02 -13.21
C SER A 11 6.78 -0.09 -11.69
N VAL A 12 7.44 0.90 -11.07
CA VAL A 12 7.58 0.97 -9.61
C VAL A 12 6.23 1.09 -8.90
N LEU A 13 5.29 1.87 -9.46
CA LEU A 13 3.95 2.02 -8.89
C LEU A 13 3.11 0.74 -9.03
N ILE A 14 3.26 0.03 -10.15
CA ILE A 14 2.60 -1.26 -10.38
C ILE A 14 3.14 -2.31 -9.42
N ASP A 15 4.46 -2.39 -9.25
CA ASP A 15 5.11 -3.29 -8.29
C ASP A 15 4.67 -3.00 -6.85
N ALA A 16 4.60 -1.71 -6.48
CA ALA A 16 4.10 -1.28 -5.18
C ALA A 16 2.62 -1.67 -4.97
N ALA A 17 1.78 -1.52 -6.00
CA ALA A 17 0.38 -1.93 -5.95
C ALA A 17 0.24 -3.46 -5.86
N GLN A 18 1.09 -4.24 -6.53
CA GLN A 18 1.12 -5.70 -6.39
C GLN A 18 1.56 -6.12 -4.98
N GLN A 19 2.57 -5.48 -4.40
CA GLN A 19 2.94 -5.74 -3.01
C GLN A 19 1.81 -5.39 -2.03
N MET A 20 1.12 -4.25 -2.23
CA MET A 20 -0.06 -3.89 -1.44
C MET A 20 -1.12 -4.99 -1.44
N ILE A 21 -1.42 -5.55 -2.63
CA ILE A 21 -2.41 -6.61 -2.80
C ILE A 21 -1.94 -7.92 -2.15
N ASP A 22 -0.66 -8.28 -2.29
CA ASP A 22 -0.09 -9.48 -1.67
C ASP A 22 -0.16 -9.39 -0.14
N VAL A 23 0.26 -8.27 0.44
CA VAL A 23 0.16 -8.03 1.88
C VAL A 23 -1.31 -8.07 2.33
N TRP A 24 -2.22 -7.43 1.59
CA TRP A 24 -3.65 -7.47 1.92
C TRP A 24 -4.20 -8.89 1.87
N SER A 25 -3.81 -9.68 0.86
CA SER A 25 -4.24 -11.07 0.69
C SER A 25 -3.68 -12.01 1.76
N ARG A 26 -2.53 -11.66 2.37
CA ARG A 26 -1.95 -12.38 3.51
C ARG A 26 -2.61 -12.03 4.85
N LEU A 27 -3.33 -10.91 4.94
CA LEU A 27 -4.04 -10.53 6.15
C LEU A 27 -5.28 -11.42 6.35
N SER A 28 -5.49 -11.88 7.59
CA SER A 28 -6.72 -12.59 7.95
C SER A 28 -7.95 -11.67 7.82
N PRO A 29 -9.15 -12.23 7.57
CA PRO A 29 -10.38 -11.45 7.40
C PRO A 29 -10.66 -10.52 8.58
N GLU A 30 -10.30 -10.93 9.80
CA GLU A 30 -10.44 -10.13 11.01
C GLU A 30 -9.58 -8.87 10.99
N LYS A 31 -8.33 -8.96 10.49
CA LYS A 31 -7.43 -7.81 10.35
C LYS A 31 -7.90 -6.89 9.23
N GLN A 32 -8.38 -7.44 8.12
CA GLN A 32 -8.98 -6.66 7.04
C GLN A 32 -10.23 -5.91 7.53
N ALA A 33 -11.09 -6.56 8.30
CA ALA A 33 -12.28 -5.96 8.90
C ALA A 33 -11.91 -4.86 9.92
N LEU A 34 -10.88 -5.08 10.74
CA LEU A 34 -10.39 -4.07 11.68
C LEU A 34 -9.83 -2.83 10.95
N LEU A 35 -9.08 -3.05 9.87
CA LEU A 35 -8.56 -1.99 9.02
C LEU A 35 -9.70 -1.22 8.34
N LEU A 36 -10.69 -1.91 7.78
CA LEU A 36 -11.87 -1.28 7.19
C LEU A 36 -12.70 -0.52 8.25
N ALA A 37 -12.81 -1.04 9.47
CA ALA A 37 -13.49 -0.36 10.57
C ALA A 37 -12.75 0.90 11.03
N ARG A 38 -11.42 0.93 10.91
CA ARG A 38 -10.58 2.05 11.37
C ARG A 38 -10.35 3.11 10.30
N PHE A 39 -10.31 2.72 9.03
CA PHE A 39 -9.99 3.60 7.90
C PHE A 39 -11.19 3.87 6.97
N GLY A 40 -12.30 3.15 7.15
CA GLY A 40 -13.58 3.35 6.45
C GLY A 40 -13.62 2.84 5.02
N THR A 41 -12.53 2.98 4.26
CA THR A 41 -12.42 2.51 2.89
C THR A 41 -11.22 1.59 2.71
N ARG A 42 -11.27 0.75 1.67
CA ARG A 42 -10.17 -0.16 1.34
C ARG A 42 -8.91 0.60 0.92
N GLU A 43 -9.08 1.70 0.19
CA GLU A 43 -7.97 2.60 -0.19
C GLU A 43 -7.29 3.23 1.03
N ASN A 44 -8.04 3.73 2.01
CA ASN A 44 -7.44 4.30 3.22
C ASN A 44 -6.77 3.21 4.07
N ALA A 45 -7.35 2.01 4.13
CA ALA A 45 -6.77 0.88 4.83
C ALA A 45 -5.43 0.44 4.20
N LEU A 46 -5.36 0.37 2.86
CA LEU A 46 -4.15 0.08 2.12
C LEU A 46 -3.11 1.20 2.22
N ALA A 47 -3.54 2.46 2.13
CA ALA A 47 -2.67 3.62 2.31
C ALA A 47 -2.05 3.66 3.70
N ALA A 48 -2.83 3.34 4.75
CA ALA A 48 -2.31 3.25 6.11
C ALA A 48 -1.38 2.05 6.31
N LEU A 49 -1.68 0.90 5.70
CA LEU A 49 -0.84 -0.29 5.73
C LEU A 49 0.52 0.00 5.09
N VAL A 50 0.54 0.62 3.92
CA VAL A 50 1.77 0.99 3.22
C VAL A 50 2.49 2.14 3.88
N ALA A 51 1.79 3.15 4.40
CA ALA A 51 2.44 4.18 5.22
C ALA A 51 3.09 3.56 6.46
N THR A 52 2.45 2.58 7.10
CA THR A 52 3.04 1.84 8.23
C THR A 52 4.26 1.03 7.77
N GLN A 53 4.21 0.39 6.60
CA GLN A 53 5.34 -0.35 6.04
C GLN A 53 6.51 0.58 5.68
N LEU A 54 6.23 1.74 5.07
CA LEU A 54 7.22 2.78 4.72
C LEU A 54 7.84 3.46 5.95
N VAL A 55 7.08 3.62 7.03
CA VAL A 55 7.59 4.16 8.31
C VAL A 55 8.34 3.08 9.11
N THR A 56 8.00 1.80 8.92
CA THR A 56 8.69 0.66 9.54
C THR A 56 9.99 0.31 8.79
N ASP A 57 10.05 0.55 7.47
CA ASP A 57 11.26 0.49 6.64
C ASP A 57 12.15 1.75 6.85
N LYS A 58 12.33 2.14 8.11
CA LYS A 58 13.35 3.11 8.46
C LYS A 58 14.71 2.39 8.43
N PRO A 59 15.71 2.88 7.67
CA PRO A 59 17.06 2.35 7.73
C PRO A 59 17.62 2.61 9.13
N ALA A 60 18.13 1.55 9.76
CA ALA A 60 19.08 1.66 10.86
C ALA A 60 20.46 1.98 10.30
#